data_AF-G2E0L8-F1
#
_entry.id   AF-G2E0L8-F1
#
_cell.length_a   1.000
_cell.length_b   1.000
_cell.length_c   1.000
_cell.angle_alpha   90.00
_cell.angle_beta   90.00
_cell.angle_gamma   90.00
#
_symmetry.space_group_name_H-M   'P 1'
#
loop_
_entity.id
_entity.type
_entity.pdbx_description
1 polymer ?
#
loop_
_entity_poly.entity_id
_entity_poly.type
_entity_poly.pdbx_seq_one_letter_code
_entity_poly.pdbx_strand_id
1 'polypeptide(L)' 'MADETERYAAELIPSDYASWRYCIEVKCGLALEPDFLRARIAVLSDPGHEETQRFARLYGDTHLNRILAWFRQAAAEA' A
#
# COMPACT_ATOMS: atom_id res chain seq x y z
N MET A 1 -12.07 -15.55 8.49
CA MET A 1 -10.74 -16.09 8.12
C MET A 1 -10.69 -16.56 6.66
N ALA A 2 -11.29 -17.70 6.26
CA ALA A 2 -11.29 -18.13 4.85
C ALA A 2 -12.08 -17.15 3.94
N ASP A 3 -13.28 -16.78 4.39
CA ASP A 3 -14.18 -15.83 3.73
C ASP A 3 -13.53 -14.45 3.45
N GLU A 4 -12.71 -13.94 4.38
CA GLU A 4 -12.02 -12.65 4.21
C GLU A 4 -10.90 -12.72 3.18
N THR A 5 -10.19 -13.85 3.12
CA THR A 5 -9.10 -14.04 2.14
C THR A 5 -9.66 -14.14 0.73
N GLU A 6 -10.79 -14.82 0.57
CA GLU A 6 -11.53 -14.89 -0.70
C GLU A 6 -12.03 -13.50 -1.13
N ARG A 7 -12.53 -12.68 -0.19
CA ARG A 7 -12.86 -11.27 -0.45
C ARG A 7 -11.63 -10.51 -0.95
N TYR A 8 -10.50 -10.58 -0.26
CA TYR A 8 -9.27 -9.86 -0.64
C TYR A 8 -8.75 -10.29 -2.02
N ALA A 9 -8.87 -11.58 -2.36
CA ALA A 9 -8.48 -12.09 -3.67
C ALA A 9 -9.34 -11.48 -4.80
N ALA A 10 -10.64 -11.32 -4.57
CA ALA A 10 -11.58 -10.74 -5.54
C ALA A 10 -11.51 -9.20 -5.63
N GLU A 11 -11.02 -8.50 -4.60
CA GLU A 11 -10.90 -7.05 -4.59
C GLU A 11 -9.90 -6.54 -5.64
N LEU A 12 -10.35 -5.63 -6.52
CA LEU A 12 -9.46 -4.97 -7.49
C LEU A 12 -8.59 -3.89 -6.84
N ILE A 13 -9.15 -3.15 -5.86
CA ILE A 13 -8.45 -2.13 -5.09
C ILE A 13 -8.67 -2.44 -3.61
N PRO A 14 -7.61 -2.47 -2.79
CA PRO A 14 -7.74 -2.77 -1.38
C PRO A 14 -8.57 -1.72 -0.65
N SER A 15 -9.54 -2.19 0.13
CA SER A 15 -10.45 -1.38 0.92
C SER A 15 -9.92 -1.05 2.33
N ASP A 16 -9.07 -1.91 2.88
CA ASP A 16 -8.55 -1.83 4.25
C ASP A 16 -7.08 -2.30 4.35
N TYR A 17 -6.46 -2.18 5.54
CA TYR A 17 -5.04 -2.52 5.74
C TYR A 17 -4.75 -4.00 5.48
N ALA A 18 -5.65 -4.90 5.91
CA ALA A 18 -5.45 -6.33 5.74
C ALA A 18 -5.55 -6.72 4.26
N SER A 19 -6.51 -6.15 3.53
CA SER A 19 -6.63 -6.38 2.09
C SER A 19 -5.50 -5.75 1.28
N TRP A 20 -4.98 -4.60 1.71
CA TRP A 20 -3.78 -3.98 1.14
C TRP A 20 -2.53 -4.85 1.33
N ARG A 21 -2.33 -5.37 2.54
CA ARG A 21 -1.20 -6.25 2.84
C ARG A 21 -1.29 -7.55 2.04
N TYR A 22 -2.47 -8.17 1.99
CA TYR A 22 -2.74 -9.33 1.15
C TYR A 22 -2.45 -9.04 -0.34
N CYS A 23 -2.85 -7.86 -0.83
CA CYS A 23 -2.58 -7.46 -2.20
C CYS A 23 -1.08 -7.43 -2.51
N ILE A 24 -0.25 -6.86 -1.63
CA ILE A 24 1.20 -6.76 -1.85
C ILE A 24 1.87 -8.13 -1.69
N GLU A 25 1.62 -8.83 -0.58
CA GLU A 25 2.36 -10.06 -0.24
C GLU A 25 1.88 -11.27 -1.06
N VAL A 26 0.58 -11.39 -1.29
CA VAL A 26 -0.01 -12.57 -1.94
C VAL A 26 -0.28 -12.32 -3.42
N LYS A 27 -0.99 -11.23 -3.76
CA LYS A 27 -1.34 -10.98 -5.18
C LYS A 27 -0.16 -10.48 -6.00
N CYS A 28 0.67 -9.60 -5.43
CA CYS A 28 1.86 -9.09 -6.09
C CYS A 28 3.12 -9.92 -5.79
N GLY A 29 3.10 -10.79 -4.78
CA GLY A 29 4.24 -11.64 -4.43
C GLY A 29 5.45 -10.87 -3.88
N LEU A 30 5.22 -9.69 -3.30
CA LEU A 30 6.26 -8.81 -2.79
C LEU A 30 6.32 -8.89 -1.26
N ALA A 31 7.50 -9.14 -0.70
CA ALA A 31 7.68 -9.09 0.74
C ALA A 31 7.72 -7.63 1.25
N LEU A 32 7.00 -7.35 2.34
CA LEU A 32 7.05 -6.06 3.03
C LEU A 32 8.31 -5.95 3.89
N GLU A 33 9.48 -6.09 3.28
CA GLU A 33 10.76 -5.97 3.97
C GLU A 33 11.05 -4.52 4.38
N PRO A 34 11.82 -4.30 5.47
CA PRO A 34 12.09 -2.96 5.97
C PRO A 34 12.67 -1.99 4.92
N ASP A 35 13.57 -2.45 4.05
CA ASP A 35 14.14 -1.64 2.97
C ASP A 35 13.11 -1.25 1.92
N PHE A 36 12.25 -2.20 1.52
CA PHE A 36 11.15 -1.93 0.60
C PHE A 36 10.18 -0.90 1.18
N LEU A 37 9.78 -1.08 2.44
CA LEU A 37 8.88 -0.16 3.14
C LEU A 37 9.47 1.25 3.22
N ARG A 38 10.74 1.40 3.64
CA ARG A 38 11.42 2.69 3.71
C ARG A 38 11.48 3.38 2.35
N ALA A 39 11.85 2.65 1.29
CA ALA A 39 11.93 3.19 -0.06
C ALA A 39 10.56 3.68 -0.56
N ARG A 40 9.50 2.88 -0.37
CA ARG A 40 8.14 3.26 -0.78
C ARG A 40 7.61 4.46 -0.01
N ILE A 41 7.85 4.53 1.30
CA ILE A 41 7.46 5.69 2.12
C ILE A 41 8.19 6.94 1.64
N ALA A 42 9.51 6.87 1.42
CA ALA A 42 10.30 8.01 0.98
C ALA A 42 9.76 8.60 -0.32
N VAL A 43 9.52 7.76 -1.34
CA VAL A 43 8.95 8.18 -2.62
C VAL A 43 7.58 8.81 -2.42
N LEU A 44 6.62 8.06 -1.86
CA LEU A 44 5.21 8.50 -1.80
C LEU A 44 4.98 9.68 -0.85
N SER A 45 5.90 9.95 0.08
CA SER A 45 5.83 11.10 0.98
C SER A 45 6.41 12.39 0.39
N ASP A 46 7.15 12.31 -0.72
CA ASP A 46 7.71 13.47 -1.40
C ASP A 46 6.74 14.01 -2.45
N PRO A 47 6.09 15.18 -2.23
CA PRO A 47 5.19 15.79 -3.20
C PRO A 47 5.93 16.30 -4.45
N GLY A 48 7.25 16.48 -4.39
CA GLY A 48 8.09 16.85 -5.53
C GLY A 48 8.42 15.68 -6.46
N HIS A 49 8.24 14.44 -5.99
CA HIS A 49 8.58 13.25 -6.77
C HIS A 49 7.53 12.98 -7.86
N GLU A 50 7.99 12.71 -9.09
CA GLU A 50 7.11 12.48 -10.25
C GLU A 50 6.10 11.36 -9.99
N GLU A 51 6.56 10.25 -9.41
CA GLU A 51 5.68 9.11 -9.07
C GLU A 51 4.57 9.52 -8.10
N THR A 52 4.87 10.34 -7.10
CA THR A 52 3.88 10.80 -6.10
C THR A 52 2.85 11.71 -6.74
N GLN A 53 3.29 12.66 -7.58
CA GLN A 53 2.39 13.53 -8.33
C GLN A 53 1.49 12.74 -9.28
N ARG A 54 2.06 11.75 -9.98
CA ARG A 54 1.30 10.87 -10.86
C ARG A 54 0.29 10.03 -10.08
N PHE A 55 0.68 9.48 -8.94
CA PHE A 55 -0.19 8.70 -8.07
C PHE A 55 -1.36 9.55 -7.53
N ALA A 56 -1.06 10.72 -6.97
CA ALA A 56 -2.06 11.66 -6.48
C ALA A 56 -3.02 12.12 -7.58
N ARG A 57 -2.52 12.34 -8.81
CA ARG A 57 -3.37 12.70 -9.95
C ARG A 57 -4.35 11.59 -10.36
N LEU A 58 -3.94 10.33 -10.25
CA LEU A 58 -4.77 9.19 -10.66
C LEU A 58 -5.77 8.76 -9.56
N TYR A 59 -5.34 8.79 -8.30
CA TYR A 59 -6.11 8.22 -7.19
C TYR A 59 -6.59 9.25 -6.16
N GLY A 60 -6.10 10.49 -6.24
CA GLY A 60 -6.38 11.55 -5.28
C GLY A 60 -5.51 11.50 -4.02
N ASP A 61 -5.32 12.67 -3.40
CA ASP A 61 -4.52 12.81 -2.18
C ASP A 61 -5.06 12.01 -0.99
N THR A 62 -6.38 11.84 -0.90
CA THR A 62 -7.00 11.01 0.14
C THR A 62 -6.53 9.55 0.06
N HIS A 63 -6.43 9.01 -1.16
CA HIS A 63 -5.96 7.65 -1.37
C HIS A 63 -4.46 7.54 -1.12
N LEU A 64 -3.67 8.51 -1.60
CA LEU A 64 -2.23 8.58 -1.32
C LEU A 64 -1.94 8.57 0.19
N ASN A 65 -2.63 9.41 0.95
CA ASN A 65 -2.47 9.49 2.40
C ASN A 65 -2.83 8.17 3.11
N ARG A 66 -3.87 7.48 2.64
CA ARG A 66 -4.26 6.17 3.16
C ARG A 66 -3.18 5.12 2.90
N ILE A 67 -2.67 5.05 1.67
CA ILE A 67 -1.60 4.12 1.29
C ILE A 67 -0.32 4.40 2.09
N LEU A 68 0.04 5.67 2.27
CA LEU A 68 1.16 6.08 3.15
C LEU A 68 0.96 5.64 4.60
N ALA A 69 -0.26 5.77 5.14
CA ALA A 69 -0.56 5.32 6.50
C ALA A 69 -0.36 3.80 6.65
N TRP A 70 -0.81 3.01 5.66
CA TRP A 70 -0.61 1.56 5.66
C TRP A 70 0.86 1.16 5.54
N PHE A 71 1.63 1.82 4.66
CA PHE A 71 3.08 1.58 4.59
C PHE A 71 3.77 1.89 5.92
N ARG A 72 3.41 2.99 6.58
CA ARG A 72 3.96 3.35 7.90
C ARG A 72 3.57 2.37 8.99
N GLN A 73 2.34 1.87 8.97
CA GLN A 73 1.89 0.85 9.90
C GLN A 73 2.69 -0.45 9.72
N ALA A 74 2.82 -0.94 8.49
CA ALA A 74 3.65 -2.11 8.20
C ALA A 74 5.11 -1.93 8.63
N ALA A 75 5.68 -0.72 8.49
CA ALA A 75 7.04 -0.41 8.92
C ALA A 75 7.20 -0.38 10.45
N ALA A 76 6.13 -0.14 11.21
CA ALA A 76 6.14 -0.19 12.67
C ALA A 76 5.94 -1.61 13.21
N GLU A 77 5.37 -2.52 12.42
CA GLU A 77 5.15 -3.93 12.75
C GLU A 77 6.38 -4.82 12.45
N ALA A 78 7.31 -4.35 11.62
CA ALA A 78 8.51 -5.06 11.17
C ALA A 78 9.73 -4.81 12.08
#